data_AF-A0A960U5K6-F1
#
_entry.id   AF-A0A960U5K6-F1
#
_cell.length_a   1.000
_cell.length_b   1.000
_cell.length_c   1.000
_cell.angle_alpha   90.00
_cell.angle_beta   90.00
_cell.angle_gamma   90.00
#
_symmetry.space_group_name_H-M   'P 1'
#
loop_
_entity.id
_entity.type
_entity.pdbx_description
1 polymer ?
#
loop_
_entity_poly.entity_id
_entity_poly.type
_entity_poly.pdbx_seq_one_letter_code
_entity_poly.pdbx_strand_id
1 'polypeptide(L)'
;MKKVPNPYGKLGSPKHRLKVEEVETSIQNRGFMAIKEYLLRLFGNKCRYIDVVAMKDDETEPVEYHQVGKITKSGLPVKRERIVLQEIKQEKGVEPQFHPYNNYPGKQDEK
;
A
#
# COMPACT_ATOMS: atom_id res chain seq x y z
N MET A 1 -14.96 14.10 -22.84
CA MET A 1 -14.49 13.96 -21.44
C MET A 1 -13.14 14.63 -21.29
N LYS A 2 -13.00 15.68 -20.48
CA LYS A 2 -11.67 16.19 -20.10
C LYS A 2 -11.01 15.09 -19.25
N LYS A 3 -9.93 14.47 -19.74
CA LYS A 3 -9.04 13.66 -18.89
C LYS A 3 -8.57 14.60 -17.79
N VAL A 4 -9.09 14.45 -16.57
CA VAL A 4 -8.53 15.15 -15.41
C VAL A 4 -7.10 14.62 -15.30
N PRO A 5 -6.08 15.43 -15.62
CA PRO A 5 -4.72 14.95 -15.53
C PRO A 5 -4.50 14.62 -14.06
N ASN A 6 -4.14 13.39 -13.73
CA ASN A 6 -3.46 13.19 -12.46
C ASN A 6 -2.11 13.90 -12.64
N PRO A 7 -1.84 15.05 -11.97
CA PRO A 7 -0.62 15.84 -12.21
C PRO A 7 0.65 15.04 -11.99
N TYR A 8 0.56 13.89 -11.30
CA TYR A 8 1.68 13.02 -11.01
C TYR A 8 1.60 11.64 -11.69
N GLY A 9 0.65 11.44 -12.62
CA GLY A 9 0.55 10.22 -13.43
C GLY A 9 0.38 8.92 -12.63
N LYS A 10 0.89 7.81 -13.15
CA LYS A 10 0.80 6.48 -12.51
C LYS A 10 1.52 6.41 -11.16
N LEU A 11 2.63 7.15 -11.03
CA LEU A 11 3.58 7.07 -9.91
C LEU A 11 3.07 7.71 -8.61
N GLY A 12 1.91 8.36 -8.63
CA GLY A 12 1.34 8.99 -7.43
C GLY A 12 2.06 10.29 -7.03
N SER A 13 1.52 10.95 -6.01
CA SER A 13 2.04 12.25 -5.54
C SER A 13 3.45 12.12 -4.92
N PRO A 14 4.26 13.20 -4.86
CA PRO A 14 5.56 13.17 -4.18
C PRO A 14 5.51 12.61 -2.75
N LYS A 15 4.48 12.93 -1.98
CA LYS A 15 4.28 12.37 -0.61
C LYS A 15 4.02 10.87 -0.61
N HIS A 16 3.28 10.37 -1.61
CA HIS A 16 3.03 8.94 -1.76
C HIS A 16 4.34 8.22 -2.11
N ARG A 17 5.12 8.75 -3.07
CA ARG A 17 6.43 8.18 -3.45
C ARG A 17 7.41 8.13 -2.30
N LEU A 18 7.53 9.22 -1.52
CA LEU A 18 8.37 9.24 -0.32
C LEU A 18 7.96 8.16 0.69
N LYS A 19 6.65 7.99 0.93
CA LYS A 19 6.18 6.96 1.84
C LYS A 19 6.43 5.54 1.30
N VAL A 20 6.33 5.33 -0.01
CA VAL A 20 6.72 4.06 -0.66
C VAL A 20 8.21 3.76 -0.44
N GLU A 21 9.07 4.75 -0.62
CA GLU A 21 10.52 4.63 -0.39
C GLU A 21 10.86 4.34 1.09
N GLU A 22 10.16 4.98 2.03
CA GLU A 22 10.28 4.69 3.46
C GLU A 22 9.90 3.24 3.79
N VAL A 23 8.82 2.74 3.20
CA VAL A 23 8.37 1.35 3.38
C VAL A 23 9.35 0.36 2.76
N GLU A 24 9.82 0.63 1.54
CA GLU A 24 10.85 -0.16 0.85
C GLU A 24 12.11 -0.27 1.71
N THR A 25 12.61 0.86 2.22
CA THR A 25 13.80 0.91 3.08
C THR A 25 13.57 0.12 4.38
N SER A 26 12.40 0.23 4.99
CA SER A 26 12.04 -0.54 6.20
C SER A 26 12.02 -2.05 5.95
N ILE A 27 11.51 -2.50 4.80
CA ILE A 27 11.52 -3.92 4.41
C ILE A 27 12.97 -4.41 4.22
N GLN A 28 13.78 -3.65 3.48
CA GLN A 28 15.18 -3.98 3.22
C GLN A 28 16.01 -4.03 4.51
N ASN A 29 15.80 -3.09 5.43
CA ASN A 29 16.47 -3.07 6.73
C ASN A 29 16.13 -4.28 7.62
N ARG A 30 14.98 -4.92 7.38
CA ARG A 30 14.58 -6.17 8.06
C ARG A 30 15.13 -7.43 7.36
N GLY A 31 15.92 -7.27 6.30
CA GLY A 31 16.54 -8.37 5.56
C GLY A 31 15.63 -9.03 4.51
N PHE A 32 14.51 -8.39 4.14
CA PHE A 32 13.63 -8.87 3.07
C PHE A 32 13.90 -8.15 1.76
N MET A 33 13.58 -8.79 0.64
CA MET A 33 13.53 -8.13 -0.66
C MET A 33 12.21 -7.35 -0.79
N ALA A 34 12.29 -6.09 -1.19
CA ALA A 34 11.13 -5.23 -1.42
C ALA A 34 10.80 -5.16 -2.92
N ILE A 35 9.54 -5.39 -3.30
CA ILE A 35 9.06 -5.23 -4.68
C ILE A 35 7.95 -4.17 -4.71
N LYS A 36 8.13 -3.14 -5.53
CA LYS A 36 7.16 -2.05 -5.72
C LYS A 36 6.17 -2.34 -6.85
N GLU A 37 4.99 -1.70 -6.80
CA GLU A 37 3.91 -1.84 -7.80
C GLU A 37 3.55 -3.31 -8.11
N TYR A 38 3.52 -4.16 -7.09
CA TYR A 38 3.31 -5.60 -7.26
C TYR A 38 1.89 -5.91 -7.75
N LEU A 39 1.78 -6.62 -8.88
CA LEU A 39 0.50 -7.07 -9.42
C LEU A 39 0.02 -8.32 -8.70
N LEU A 40 -0.88 -8.14 -7.74
CA LEU A 40 -1.58 -9.24 -7.08
C LEU A 40 -2.78 -9.69 -7.92
N ARG A 41 -2.75 -10.95 -8.35
CA ARG A 41 -3.89 -11.63 -8.97
C ARG A 41 -4.76 -12.24 -7.89
N LEU A 42 -6.01 -11.83 -7.90
CA LEU A 42 -7.07 -12.27 -7.01
C LEU A 42 -8.03 -13.21 -7.75
N PHE A 43 -8.88 -13.92 -7.02
CA PHE A 43 -9.88 -14.81 -7.61
C PHE A 43 -10.81 -14.08 -8.58
N GLY A 44 -11.27 -14.79 -9.61
CA GLY A 44 -12.24 -14.26 -10.58
C GLY A 44 -11.69 -13.20 -11.53
N ASN A 45 -10.43 -13.32 -11.96
CA ASN A 45 -9.74 -12.40 -12.87
C ASN A 45 -9.54 -10.97 -12.33
N LYS A 46 -9.73 -10.80 -11.03
CA LYS A 46 -9.52 -9.51 -10.38
C LYS A 46 -8.04 -9.30 -10.14
N CYS A 47 -7.57 -8.08 -10.40
CA CYS A 47 -6.18 -7.71 -10.16
C CYS A 47 -6.11 -6.46 -9.29
N ARG A 48 -5.13 -6.44 -8.39
CA ARG A 48 -4.79 -5.29 -7.54
C ARG A 48 -3.30 -5.00 -7.68
N TYR A 49 -2.98 -3.72 -7.74
CA TYR A 49 -1.60 -3.27 -7.60
C TYR A 49 -1.37 -2.92 -6.14
N ILE A 50 -0.43 -3.60 -5.52
CA ILE A 50 0.03 -3.36 -4.16
C ILE A 50 1.24 -2.43 -4.24
N ASP A 51 1.29 -1.41 -3.39
CA ASP A 51 2.36 -0.41 -3.47
C ASP A 51 3.74 -1.03 -3.22
N VAL A 52 3.88 -1.82 -2.16
CA VAL A 52 5.11 -2.54 -1.83
C VAL A 52 4.80 -3.92 -1.23
N VAL A 53 5.58 -4.93 -1.57
CA VAL A 53 5.52 -6.25 -0.93
C VAL A 53 6.89 -6.66 -0.41
N ALA A 54 6.91 -7.42 0.68
CA ALA A 54 8.13 -8.06 1.18
C ALA A 54 8.20 -9.52 0.72
N MET A 55 9.37 -9.93 0.24
CA MET A 55 9.68 -11.28 -0.22
C MET A 55 10.86 -11.83 0.59
N LYS A 56 10.84 -13.12 0.88
CA LYS A 56 12.06 -13.87 1.24
C LYS A 56 12.76 -14.36 -0.02
N ASP A 57 14.07 -14.56 0.04
CA ASP A 57 14.91 -14.89 -1.11
C ASP A 57 14.48 -16.17 -1.86
N ASP A 58 13.86 -17.12 -1.15
CA ASP A 58 13.44 -18.42 -1.66
C ASP A 58 11.92 -18.57 -1.85
N GLU A 59 11.14 -17.54 -1.53
CA GLU A 59 9.68 -17.58 -1.64
C GLU A 59 9.19 -17.03 -2.99
N THR A 60 8.21 -17.70 -3.58
CA THR A 60 7.55 -17.25 -4.83
C THR A 60 6.38 -16.29 -4.56
N GLU A 61 5.95 -16.21 -3.31
CA GLU A 61 4.83 -15.38 -2.87
C GLU A 61 5.30 -14.37 -1.81
N PRO A 62 4.67 -13.18 -1.75
CA PRO A 62 4.96 -12.23 -0.69
C PRO A 62 4.60 -12.72 0.71
N VAL A 63 5.47 -12.38 1.68
CA VAL A 63 5.22 -12.58 3.10
C VAL A 63 4.50 -11.40 3.74
N GLU A 64 4.64 -10.20 3.16
CA GLU A 64 3.95 -8.99 3.62
C GLU A 64 3.45 -8.16 2.45
N TYR A 65 2.27 -7.56 2.64
CA TYR A 65 1.63 -6.68 1.67
C TYR A 65 1.47 -5.30 2.31
N HIS A 66 2.04 -4.27 1.70
CA HIS A 66 2.02 -2.91 2.21
C HIS A 66 1.33 -1.99 1.20
N GLN A 67 0.27 -1.33 1.66
CA GLN A 67 -0.50 -0.37 0.87
C GLN A 67 -0.29 1.04 1.40
N VAL A 68 0.05 1.97 0.51
CA VAL A 68 0.33 3.37 0.81
C VAL A 68 -0.83 4.22 0.30
N GLY A 69 -1.47 4.98 1.19
CA GLY A 69 -2.69 5.67 0.79
C GLY A 69 -3.04 6.89 1.62
N LYS A 70 -4.23 7.43 1.32
CA LYS A 70 -4.80 8.53 2.09
C LYS A 70 -5.70 8.01 3.19
N ILE A 71 -5.67 8.72 4.32
CA ILE A 71 -6.70 8.65 5.35
C ILE A 71 -7.73 9.77 5.16
N THR A 72 -8.92 9.58 5.73
CA THR A 72 -9.95 10.60 5.93
C THR A 72 -9.60 11.47 7.15
N LYS A 73 -10.35 12.56 7.35
CA LYS A 73 -10.24 13.37 8.58
C LYS A 73 -10.49 12.58 9.86
N SER A 74 -11.26 11.49 9.77
CA SER A 74 -11.53 10.58 10.89
C SER A 74 -10.42 9.54 11.14
N GLY A 75 -9.32 9.60 10.39
CA GLY A 75 -8.17 8.69 10.55
C GLY A 75 -8.32 7.34 9.84
N LEU A 76 -9.42 7.10 9.13
CA LEU A 76 -9.65 5.83 8.44
C LEU A 76 -9.08 5.87 7.02
N PRO A 77 -8.55 4.76 6.47
CA PRO A 77 -8.19 4.70 5.07
C PRO A 77 -9.38 5.02 4.17
N VAL A 78 -9.16 5.68 3.03
CA VAL A 78 -10.23 5.93 2.06
C VAL A 78 -10.83 4.62 1.55
N LYS A 79 -12.08 4.66 1.08
CA LYS A 79 -12.85 3.45 0.70
C LYS A 79 -12.08 2.50 -0.23
N ARG A 80 -11.35 3.05 -1.21
CA ARG A 80 -10.53 2.25 -2.15
C ARG A 80 -9.48 1.42 -1.42
N GLU A 81 -8.73 2.03 -0.50
CA GLU A 81 -7.67 1.32 0.24
C GLU A 81 -8.25 0.27 1.18
N ARG A 82 -9.36 0.58 1.87
CA ARG A 82 -10.02 -0.42 2.74
C ARG A 82 -10.47 -1.66 1.97
N ILE A 83 -11.01 -1.48 0.76
CA ILE A 83 -11.43 -2.58 -0.10
C ILE A 83 -10.22 -3.44 -0.48
N VAL A 84 -9.10 -2.82 -0.87
CA VAL A 84 -7.86 -3.54 -1.22
C VAL A 84 -7.34 -4.34 -0.02
N LEU A 85 -7.24 -3.72 1.16
CA LEU A 85 -6.79 -4.38 2.38
C LEU A 85 -7.69 -5.57 2.75
N GLN A 86 -9.01 -5.39 2.66
CA GLN A 86 -9.96 -6.47 2.94
C GLN A 86 -9.82 -7.64 1.96
N GLU A 87 -9.66 -7.35 0.67
CA GLU A 87 -9.49 -8.37 -0.37
C GLU A 87 -8.20 -9.17 -0.17
N ILE A 88 -7.08 -8.51 0.13
CA ILE A 88 -5.81 -9.19 0.45
C ILE A 88 -5.98 -10.09 1.66
N LYS A 89 -6.58 -9.57 2.74
CA LYS A 89 -6.81 -10.34 3.97
C LYS A 89 -7.66 -11.58 3.71
N GLN A 90 -8.74 -11.44 2.95
CA GLN A 90 -9.64 -12.55 2.63
C GLN A 90 -8.98 -13.60 1.74
N GLU A 91 -8.15 -13.21 0.77
CA GLU A 91 -7.61 -14.13 -0.22
C GLU A 91 -6.25 -14.72 0.14
N LYS A 92 -5.42 -13.99 0.87
CA LYS A 92 -4.08 -14.42 1.29
C LYS A 92 -4.01 -14.89 2.73
N GLY A 93 -5.03 -14.61 3.54
CA GLY A 93 -5.06 -15.02 4.96
C GLY A 93 -4.04 -14.31 5.84
N VAL A 94 -3.42 -13.24 5.34
CA VAL A 94 -2.45 -12.40 6.06
C VAL A 94 -3.03 -11.01 6.30
N GLU A 95 -2.60 -10.34 7.37
CA GLU A 95 -3.01 -8.95 7.64
C GLU A 95 -2.15 -7.98 6.80
N PRO A 96 -2.70 -7.28 5.80
CA PRO A 96 -1.94 -6.28 5.05
C PRO A 96 -1.72 -5.02 5.89
N GLN A 97 -0.58 -4.38 5.68
CA GLN A 97 -0.20 -3.17 6.38
C GLN A 97 -0.59 -1.93 5.59
N PHE A 98 -1.12 -0.91 6.27
CA PHE A 98 -1.52 0.35 5.66
C PHE A 98 -0.66 1.52 6.16
N HIS A 99 -0.15 2.31 5.21
CA HIS A 99 0.77 3.42 5.45
C HIS A 99 0.17 4.73 4.95
N PRO A 100 -0.32 5.61 5.84
CA PRO A 100 -0.83 6.91 5.45
C PRO A 100 0.30 7.86 5.03
N TYR A 101 0.13 8.58 3.92
CA TYR A 101 1.07 9.65 3.52
C TYR A 101 0.53 11.07 3.74
N ASN A 102 -0.74 11.20 4.14
CA ASN A 102 -1.31 12.46 4.60
C ASN A 102 -1.56 12.41 6.10
N ASN A 103 -1.29 13.53 6.77
CA ASN A 103 -1.65 13.73 8.15
C ASN A 103 -2.75 14.81 8.22
N TYR A 104 -3.75 14.61 9.06
CA TYR A 104 -4.68 15.68 9.44
C TYR A 104 -4.30 16.13 10.85
N PRO A 105 -3.97 17.42 11.07
CA PRO A 105 -3.74 17.94 12.41
C PRO A 105 -5.07 17.80 13.18
N GLY A 106 -5.13 16.85 14.10
CA GLY A 106 -6.35 16.54 14.85
C GLY A 106 -6.32 15.27 15.67
N LYS A 107 -5.42 14.32 15.42
CA LYS A 107 -5.14 13.21 16.34
C LYS A 107 -3.65 12.86 16.33
N GLN A 108 -2.88 13.64 17.08
CA GLN A 108 -1.64 13.15 17.68
C GLN A 108 -2.04 12.24 18.85
N ASP A 109 -1.37 11.09 18.92
CA ASP A 109 -1.05 10.34 20.13
C ASP A 109 -2.21 9.93 21.04
N GLU A 110 -2.64 8.68 20.89
CA GLU A 110 -3.12 7.93 22.06
C GLU A 110 -2.15 6.76 22.28
N LYS A 111 -1.25 7.02 23.24
CA LYS A 111 -0.30 6.17 23.98
C LYS A 111 -0.01 4.74 23.52
#